data_AF-D6PKG0-F1
#
_entry.id   AF-D6PKG0-F1
#
_cell.length_a   1.000
_cell.length_b   1.000
_cell.length_c   1.000
_cell.angle_alpha   90.00
_cell.angle_beta   90.00
_cell.angle_gamma   90.00
#
_symmetry.space_group_name_H-M   'P 1'
#
loop_
_entity.id
_entity.type
_entity.pdbx_description
1 polymer ?
#
loop_
_entity_poly.entity_id
_entity_poly.type
_entity_poly.pdbx_seq_one_letter_code
_entity_poly.pdbx_strand_id
1 'polypeptide(L)'
;MANTTTIGEALMWKYPDQITECVSKQKVGQEPEIVKWEADMEQPSESEIQTIMNEHIAWKDIQDQAKIDLKASAKAKLIAGEALTEDEANTIVL
;
A
#
# COMPACT_ATOMS: atom_id res chain seq x y z
N MET A 1 0.75 -14.20 -2.08
CA MET A 1 1.76 -13.35 -2.71
C MET A 1 2.43 -12.59 -1.57
N ALA A 2 3.75 -12.66 -1.41
CA ALA A 2 4.40 -11.84 -0.38
C ALA A 2 4.24 -10.37 -0.78
N ASN A 3 3.66 -9.57 0.10
CA ASN A 3 3.45 -8.15 -0.11
C ASN A 3 4.83 -7.47 -0.14
N THR A 4 5.34 -7.13 -1.32
CA THR A 4 6.65 -6.47 -1.46
C THR A 4 6.48 -4.98 -1.19
N THR A 5 6.33 -4.61 0.08
CA THR A 5 6.39 -3.20 0.52
C THR A 5 7.85 -2.74 0.51
N THR A 6 8.15 -1.59 -0.10
CA THR A 6 9.49 -0.98 -0.03
C THR A 6 9.58 0.05 1.11
N ILE A 7 10.81 0.44 1.51
CA ILE A 7 11.02 1.44 2.55
C ILE A 7 10.40 2.78 2.11
N GLY A 8 10.59 3.15 0.86
CA GLY A 8 10.06 4.36 0.25
C GLY A 8 8.53 4.41 0.21
N GLU A 9 7.85 3.29 -0.08
CA GLU A 9 6.39 3.21 0.02
C GLU A 9 5.92 3.44 1.46
N ALA A 10 6.56 2.77 2.43
CA ALA A 10 6.20 2.88 3.83
C ALA A 10 6.49 4.29 4.40
N LEU A 11 7.61 4.89 3.99
CA LEU A 11 7.98 6.26 4.38
C LEU A 11 7.08 7.29 3.71
N MET A 12 6.68 7.14 2.44
CA MET A 12 5.73 8.03 1.78
C MET A 12 4.34 7.96 2.42
N TRP A 13 3.92 6.79 2.88
CA TRP A 13 2.67 6.66 3.63
C TRP A 13 2.71 7.40 4.97
N LYS A 14 3.84 7.34 5.68
CA LYS A 14 4.00 8.00 6.99
C LYS A 14 4.28 9.50 6.88
N TYR A 15 5.07 9.89 5.88
CA TYR A 15 5.61 11.23 5.68
C TYR A 15 5.37 11.72 4.24
N PRO A 16 4.11 11.79 3.77
CA PRO A 16 3.81 12.15 2.39
C PRO A 16 4.29 13.56 2.02
N ASP A 17 4.29 14.48 2.99
CA ASP A 17 4.65 15.87 2.78
C ASP A 17 6.16 16.15 3.00
N GLN A 18 6.92 15.20 3.56
CA GLN A 18 8.35 15.39 3.86
C GLN A 18 9.26 14.68 2.84
N ILE A 19 8.66 13.92 1.92
CA ILE A 19 9.35 13.15 0.90
C ILE A 19 9.07 13.80 -0.45
N THR A 20 10.11 14.43 -0.99
CA THR A 20 10.03 15.14 -2.27
C THR A 20 10.13 14.20 -3.46
N GLU A 21 10.81 13.08 -3.29
CA GLU A 21 10.96 12.07 -4.33
C GLU A 21 11.19 10.69 -3.70
N CYS A 22 10.39 9.72 -4.14
CA CYS A 22 10.57 8.31 -3.83
C CYS A 22 10.57 7.55 -5.15
N VAL A 23 11.75 7.09 -5.58
CA VAL A 23 11.88 6.28 -6.80
C VAL A 23 12.11 4.83 -6.38
N SER A 24 11.02 4.05 -6.36
CA SER A 24 11.09 2.59 -6.23
C SER A 24 11.45 1.99 -7.59
N LYS A 25 12.74 1.83 -7.90
CA LYS A 25 13.16 0.90 -8.95
C LYS A 25 13.97 -0.23 -8.31
N GLN A 26 13.52 -1.47 -8.44
CA GLN A 26 14.09 -2.45 -9.38
C GLN A 26 13.72 -3.92 -9.05
N LYS A 27 13.70 -4.75 -10.11
CA LYS A 27 14.36 -6.08 -10.23
C LYS A 27 14.98 -6.06 -11.65
N VAL A 28 16.16 -6.58 -12.01
CA VAL A 28 17.20 -7.44 -11.40
C VAL A 28 18.56 -6.73 -11.62
N GLY A 29 19.46 -6.72 -10.62
CA GLY A 29 20.77 -6.02 -10.65
C GLY A 29 20.77 -4.65 -9.93
N GLN A 30 20.32 -4.62 -8.67
CA GLN A 30 19.79 -3.40 -8.05
C GLN A 30 20.83 -2.43 -7.46
N GLU A 31 20.69 -1.16 -7.80
CA GLU A 31 21.25 0.02 -7.12
C GLU A 31 20.26 0.55 -6.05
N PRO A 32 20.72 1.34 -5.05
CA PRO A 32 19.98 1.60 -3.81
C PRO A 32 18.67 2.37 -3.97
N GLU A 33 17.73 2.11 -3.06
CA GLU A 33 16.48 2.86 -2.90
C GLU A 33 16.80 4.32 -2.53
N ILE A 34 16.39 5.26 -3.39
CA ILE A 34 16.61 6.70 -3.16
C ILE A 34 15.32 7.29 -2.57
N VAL A 35 15.39 7.67 -1.30
CA VAL A 35 14.36 8.45 -0.61
C VAL A 35 14.93 9.86 -0.40
N LYS A 36 14.41 10.86 -1.10
CA LYS A 36 14.80 12.26 -0.90
C LYS A 36 13.90 12.90 0.14
N TRP A 37 14.47 13.09 1.31
CA TRP A 37 13.90 13.90 2.36
C TRP A 37 14.07 15.39 2.06
N GLU A 38 13.13 16.20 2.52
CA GLU A 38 13.35 17.64 2.60
C GLU A 38 14.62 17.93 3.40
N ALA A 39 15.47 18.80 2.86
CA ALA A 39 16.87 18.95 3.29
C ALA A 39 17.04 19.37 4.76
N ASP A 40 16.00 19.95 5.36
CA ASP A 40 16.02 20.51 6.72
C ASP A 40 15.27 19.64 7.76
N MET A 41 14.88 18.42 7.39
CA MET A 41 14.09 17.52 8.25
C MET A 41 14.93 16.38 8.84
N GLU A 42 14.59 15.98 10.07
CA GLU A 42 15.20 14.82 10.72
C GLU A 42 14.70 13.53 10.08
N GLN A 43 15.64 12.69 9.63
CA GLN A 43 15.31 11.39 9.05
C GLN A 43 15.01 10.37 10.15
N PRO A 44 14.03 9.48 9.97
CA PRO A 44 13.74 8.43 10.92
C PRO A 44 14.93 7.47 11.04
N SER A 45 15.17 6.98 12.25
CA SER A 45 16.15 5.94 12.53
C SER A 45 15.80 4.61 11.85
N GLU A 46 16.79 3.72 11.68
CA GLU A 46 16.56 2.37 11.15
C GLU A 46 15.46 1.59 11.90
N SER A 47 15.40 1.76 13.22
CA SER A 47 14.36 1.15 14.05
C SER A 47 12.96 1.72 13.78
N GLU A 48 12.87 3.01 13.53
CA GLU A 48 11.60 3.66 13.17
C GLU A 48 11.18 3.26 11.77
N ILE A 49 12.13 3.20 10.82
CA ILE A 49 11.88 2.68 9.46
C ILE A 49 11.31 1.27 9.54
N GLN A 50 11.90 0.38 10.34
CA GLN A 50 11.40 -0.98 10.50
C GLN A 50 9.98 -1.03 11.10
N THR A 51 9.71 -0.15 12.06
CA THR A 51 8.37 -0.01 12.64
C THR A 51 7.36 0.46 11.59
N ILE A 52 7.70 1.50 10.84
CA ILE A 52 6.87 2.07 9.77
C ILE A 52 6.59 1.03 8.68
N MET A 53 7.58 0.23 8.30
CA MET A 53 7.37 -0.88 7.35
C MET A 53 6.37 -1.89 7.89
N ASN A 54 6.50 -2.31 9.15
CA ASN A 54 5.59 -3.28 9.75
C ASN A 54 4.16 -2.73 9.85
N GLU A 55 4.02 -1.46 10.23
CA GLU A 55 2.73 -0.74 10.23
C GLU A 55 2.10 -0.70 8.83
N HIS A 56 2.89 -0.35 7.82
CA HIS A 56 2.42 -0.26 6.44
C HIS A 56 2.01 -1.62 5.88
N ILE A 57 2.79 -2.67 6.14
CA ILE A 57 2.44 -4.04 5.74
C ILE A 57 1.11 -4.45 6.36
N ALA A 58 0.93 -4.25 7.66
CA ALA A 58 -0.31 -4.59 8.35
C ALA A 58 -1.52 -3.81 7.78
N TRP A 59 -1.34 -2.51 7.51
CA TRP A 59 -2.37 -1.68 6.88
C TRP A 59 -2.75 -2.20 5.48
N LYS A 60 -1.76 -2.55 4.66
CA LYS A 60 -1.98 -3.03 3.29
C LYS A 60 -2.64 -4.40 3.28
N ASP A 61 -2.28 -5.30 4.20
CA ASP A 61 -2.91 -6.61 4.32
C ASP A 61 -4.39 -6.49 4.73
N ILE A 62 -4.73 -5.56 5.61
CA ILE A 62 -6.14 -5.25 5.96
C ILE A 62 -6.90 -4.72 4.73
N GLN A 63 -6.31 -3.80 3.96
CA GLN A 63 -6.92 -3.24 2.77
C GLN A 63 -7.13 -4.29 1.66
N ASP A 64 -6.14 -5.14 1.43
CA ASP A 64 -6.22 -6.21 0.44
C ASP A 64 -7.27 -7.24 0.85
N GLN A 65 -7.34 -7.60 2.14
CA GLN A 65 -8.39 -8.48 2.64
C GLN A 65 -9.78 -7.85 2.50
N ALA A 66 -9.95 -6.57 2.86
CA ALA A 66 -11.21 -5.87 2.68
C ALA A 66 -11.67 -5.82 1.22
N LYS A 67 -10.74 -5.63 0.27
CA LYS A 67 -11.05 -5.68 -1.18
C LYS A 67 -11.45 -7.09 -1.63
N ILE A 68 -10.77 -8.13 -1.13
CA ILE A 68 -11.13 -9.52 -1.40
C ILE A 68 -12.54 -9.81 -0.90
N ASP A 69 -12.85 -9.38 0.33
CA ASP A 69 -14.15 -9.58 0.97
C ASP A 69 -15.26 -8.83 0.23
N LEU A 70 -15.02 -7.58 -0.18
CA LEU A 70 -15.94 -6.80 -1.00
C LEU A 70 -16.23 -7.48 -2.34
N LYS A 71 -15.19 -7.96 -3.03
CA LYS A 71 -15.36 -8.68 -4.30
C LYS A 71 -16.10 -10.01 -4.12
N ALA A 72 -15.84 -10.72 -3.03
CA ALA A 72 -16.54 -11.96 -2.70
C ALA A 72 -18.03 -11.71 -2.39
N SER A 73 -18.34 -10.66 -1.62
CA SER A 73 -19.71 -10.22 -1.33
C SER A 73 -20.44 -9.82 -2.61
N ALA A 74 -19.82 -8.97 -3.44
CA ALA A 74 -20.38 -8.53 -4.70
C ALA A 74 -20.69 -9.71 -5.63
N LYS A 75 -19.78 -10.69 -5.71
CA LYS A 75 -20.00 -11.92 -6.50
C LYS A 75 -21.15 -12.76 -5.96
N ALA A 76 -21.25 -12.93 -4.63
CA ALA A 76 -22.33 -13.71 -4.02
C ALA A 76 -23.70 -13.08 -4.30
N LYS A 77 -23.83 -11.76 -4.12
CA LYS A 77 -25.05 -11.01 -4.40
C LYS A 77 -25.44 -11.04 -5.88
N LEU A 78 -24.46 -10.91 -6.78
CA LEU A 78 -24.71 -11.01 -8.22
C LEU A 78 -25.26 -12.38 -8.63
N ILE A 79 -24.72 -13.46 -8.04
CA ILE A 79 -25.22 -14.83 -8.26
C ILE A 79 -26.62 -15.01 -7.68
N ALA A 80 -26.89 -14.40 -6.52
CA ALA A 80 -28.20 -14.44 -5.86
C ALA A 80 -29.25 -13.53 -6.54
N GLY A 81 -28.85 -12.66 -7.46
CA GLY A 81 -29.74 -11.67 -8.09
C GLY A 81 -30.10 -10.49 -7.17
N GLU A 82 -29.32 -10.26 -6.11
CA GLU A 82 -29.48 -9.13 -5.20
C GLU A 82 -28.81 -7.87 -5.75
N ALA A 83 -29.34 -6.71 -5.39
CA ALA A 83 -28.75 -5.43 -5.77
C ALA A 83 -27.39 -5.22 -5.08
N LEU A 84 -26.42 -4.71 -5.85
CA LEU A 84 -25.09 -4.37 -5.35
C LEU A 84 -25.06 -2.94 -4.80
N THR A 85 -24.23 -2.71 -3.79
CA THR A 85 -23.85 -1.33 -3.45
C THR A 85 -22.91 -0.77 -4.53
N GLU A 86 -22.74 0.56 -4.55
CA GLU A 86 -21.81 1.22 -5.47
C GLU A 86 -20.38 0.68 -5.30
N ASP A 87 -19.89 0.55 -4.06
CA ASP A 87 -18.57 0.00 -3.78
C ASP A 87 -18.41 -1.44 -4.26
N GLU A 88 -19.43 -2.28 -4.06
CA GLU A 88 -19.43 -3.67 -4.53
C GLU A 88 -19.42 -3.74 -6.06
N ALA A 89 -20.23 -2.92 -6.74
CA ALA A 89 -20.27 -2.84 -8.20
C ALA A 89 -18.93 -2.34 -8.79
N ASN A 90 -18.33 -1.33 -8.17
CA ASN A 90 -17.02 -0.79 -8.56
C ASN A 90 -15.89 -1.84 -8.49
N THR A 91 -16.04 -2.90 -7.68
CA THR A 91 -15.07 -4.03 -7.68
C THR A 91 -15.21 -4.99 -8.86
N ILE A 92 -16.34 -4.97 -9.57
CA ILE A 92 -16.65 -5.89 -10.68
C ILE A 92 -16.45 -5.21 -12.03
N VAL A 93 -16.68 -3.90 -12.12
CA VAL A 93 -16.50 -3.13 -13.35
C VAL A 93 -15.00 -2.94 -13.60
N LEU A 94 -14.52 -3.48 -14.73
CA LEU A 94 -13.13 -3.36 -15.23
C LEU A 94 -13.07 -2.34 -16.37
#